data_AF-A0A956E5Z5-F1
#
_entry.id   AF-A0A956E5Z5-F1
#
_cell.length_a   1.000
_cell.length_b   1.000
_cell.length_c   1.000
_cell.angle_alpha   90.00
_cell.angle_beta   90.00
_cell.angle_gamma   90.00
#
_symmetry.space_group_name_H-M   'P 1'
#
loop_
_entity.id
_entity.type
_entity.pdbx_description
1 polymer ?
#
loop_
_entity_poly.entity_id
_entity_poly.type
_entity_poly.pdbx_seq_one_letter_code
_entity_poly.pdbx_strand_id
1 'polypeptide(L)'
;MSMYGERRLELERAQRERVRLGHVSKECIALADACDEVIRGVHDVAVQQLAAAELSALVPAIQTARNESSTSPDAALATLVTLATKLHDVLARAEAGAKRWSSDQADAIAQARRAQTIAAATAPSSAAADLSRRAVETAMQGDLAEASRLSAEAFESSTAAASAGLDEAVRREIVGRVIETLKSMGFVVVPPRLEAGVVTLEGRLASGRRARFDVSLDGATKFDLDGYEGRACGDELEKIETTLRDKFGVRMGPPQIVWKNPDRISRGARDLPGGRKKGQ
;
A
#
# COMPACT_ATOMS: atom_id res chain seq x y z
N MET A 1 -42.36 -11.63 -80.37
CA MET A 1 -43.20 -12.02 -79.22
C MET A 1 -44.38 -11.06 -79.17
N SER A 2 -45.57 -11.50 -78.76
CA SER A 2 -46.75 -10.60 -78.70
C SER A 2 -46.57 -9.60 -77.55
N MET A 3 -46.83 -8.32 -77.81
CA MET A 3 -46.84 -7.23 -76.80
C MET A 3 -47.65 -7.59 -75.54
N TYR A 4 -48.68 -8.43 -75.68
CA TYR A 4 -49.48 -8.94 -74.56
C TYR A 4 -48.73 -9.93 -73.67
N GLY A 5 -47.84 -10.75 -74.24
CA GLY A 5 -47.01 -11.70 -73.50
C GLY A 5 -45.91 -11.02 -72.69
N GLU A 6 -45.28 -9.99 -73.25
CA GLU A 6 -44.26 -9.17 -72.57
C GLU A 6 -44.86 -8.41 -71.39
N ARG A 7 -46.00 -7.73 -71.59
CA ARG A 7 -46.70 -7.02 -70.52
C ARG A 7 -47.17 -7.93 -69.38
N ARG A 8 -47.59 -9.16 -69.69
CA ARG A 8 -47.98 -10.16 -68.68
C ARG A 8 -46.76 -10.63 -67.86
N LEU A 9 -45.63 -10.87 -68.50
CA LEU A 9 -44.37 -11.24 -67.84
C LEU A 9 -43.86 -10.13 -66.91
N GLU A 10 -43.96 -8.87 -67.34
CA GLU A 10 -43.60 -7.70 -66.53
C GLU A 10 -44.48 -7.57 -65.28
N LEU A 11 -45.79 -7.75 -65.42
CA LEU A 11 -46.73 -7.74 -64.29
C LEU A 11 -46.44 -8.87 -63.30
N GLU A 12 -46.16 -10.08 -63.80
CA GLU A 12 -45.77 -11.21 -62.96
C GLU A 12 -44.44 -10.96 -62.22
N ARG A 13 -43.45 -10.34 -62.88
CA ARG A 13 -42.18 -9.93 -62.25
C ARG A 13 -42.41 -8.86 -61.18
N ALA A 14 -43.19 -7.82 -61.48
CA ALA A 14 -43.52 -6.76 -60.53
C ALA A 14 -44.28 -7.29 -59.31
N GLN A 15 -45.19 -8.26 -59.51
CA GLN A 15 -45.93 -8.90 -58.42
C GLN A 15 -45.01 -9.75 -57.54
N ARG A 16 -44.11 -10.55 -58.13
CA ARG A 16 -43.10 -11.32 -57.37
C ARG A 16 -42.19 -10.41 -56.56
N GLU A 17 -41.75 -9.31 -57.15
CA GLU A 17 -40.88 -8.34 -56.49
C GLU A 17 -41.60 -7.66 -55.32
N ARG A 18 -42.87 -7.27 -55.48
CA ARG A 18 -43.68 -6.75 -54.36
C ARG A 18 -43.81 -7.74 -53.21
N VAL A 19 -44.03 -9.02 -53.51
CA VAL A 19 -44.11 -10.07 -52.48
C VAL A 19 -42.76 -10.24 -51.77
N ARG A 20 -41.65 -10.24 -52.51
CA ARG A 20 -40.29 -10.31 -51.95
C ARG A 20 -40.01 -9.13 -51.02
N LEU A 21 -40.23 -7.90 -51.47
CA LEU A 21 -40.04 -6.69 -50.67
C LEU A 21 -40.95 -6.67 -49.43
N GLY A 22 -42.18 -7.19 -49.55
CA GLY A 22 -43.07 -7.38 -48.41
C GLY A 22 -42.57 -8.39 -47.39
N HIS A 23 -41.82 -9.42 -47.82
CA HIS A 23 -41.16 -10.35 -46.91
C HIS A 23 -39.97 -9.69 -46.20
N VAL A 24 -39.10 -9.01 -46.95
CA VAL A 24 -37.94 -8.28 -46.41
C VAL A 24 -38.36 -7.23 -45.38
N SER A 25 -39.44 -6.46 -45.66
CA SER A 25 -39.96 -5.49 -44.70
C SER A 25 -40.44 -6.14 -43.40
N LYS A 26 -41.06 -7.32 -43.47
CA LYS A 26 -41.43 -8.10 -42.26
C LYS A 26 -40.21 -8.58 -41.49
N GLU A 27 -39.16 -9.02 -42.18
CA GLU A 27 -37.88 -9.42 -41.57
C GLU A 27 -37.22 -8.24 -40.86
N CYS A 28 -37.22 -7.04 -41.46
CA CYS A 28 -36.73 -5.81 -40.82
C CYS A 28 -37.46 -5.53 -39.50
N ILE A 29 -38.79 -5.62 -39.50
CA ILE A 29 -39.60 -5.41 -38.29
C ILE A 29 -39.26 -6.45 -37.22
N ALA A 30 -39.21 -7.73 -37.60
CA ALA A 30 -38.89 -8.82 -36.67
C ALA A 30 -37.48 -8.66 -36.07
N LEU A 31 -36.49 -8.27 -36.87
CA LEU A 31 -35.12 -8.05 -36.39
C LEU A 31 -35.02 -6.83 -35.47
N ALA A 32 -35.72 -5.74 -35.79
CA ALA A 32 -35.78 -4.56 -34.92
C ALA A 32 -36.45 -4.90 -33.57
N ASP A 33 -37.58 -5.61 -33.60
CA ASP A 33 -38.26 -6.06 -32.38
C ASP A 33 -37.38 -7.00 -31.54
N ALA A 34 -36.61 -7.90 -32.19
CA ALA A 34 -35.64 -8.76 -31.50
C ALA A 34 -34.52 -7.94 -30.83
N CYS A 35 -34.04 -6.87 -31.47
CA CYS A 35 -33.06 -5.97 -30.85
C CYS A 35 -33.66 -5.25 -29.62
N ASP A 36 -34.91 -4.79 -29.73
CA ASP A 36 -35.61 -4.14 -28.61
C ASP A 36 -35.82 -5.10 -27.43
N GLU A 37 -36.14 -6.37 -27.69
CA GLU A 37 -36.22 -7.41 -26.65
C GLU A 37 -34.87 -7.65 -25.96
N VAL A 38 -33.79 -7.76 -26.74
CA VAL A 38 -32.43 -7.93 -26.21
C VAL A 38 -32.06 -6.77 -25.29
N ILE A 39 -32.32 -5.52 -25.71
CA ILE A 39 -32.06 -4.33 -24.90
C ILE A 39 -32.88 -4.34 -23.61
N ARG A 40 -34.17 -4.70 -23.68
CA ARG A 40 -35.06 -4.79 -22.51
C ARG A 40 -34.68 -5.92 -21.55
N GLY A 41 -34.05 -6.99 -22.05
CA GLY A 41 -33.57 -8.12 -21.25
C GLY A 41 -32.33 -7.83 -20.40
N VAL A 42 -31.66 -6.69 -20.59
CA VAL A 42 -30.49 -6.30 -19.79
C VAL A 42 -30.95 -5.72 -18.45
N HIS A 43 -30.85 -6.51 -17.37
CA HIS A 43 -31.25 -6.09 -16.02
C HIS A 43 -30.09 -5.68 -15.11
N ASP A 44 -28.85 -6.06 -15.46
CA ASP A 44 -27.67 -5.71 -14.66
C ASP A 44 -27.34 -4.22 -14.82
N VAL A 45 -27.33 -3.49 -13.70
CA VAL A 45 -27.10 -2.04 -13.66
C VAL A 45 -25.69 -1.68 -14.15
N ALA A 46 -24.68 -2.49 -13.85
CA ALA A 46 -23.31 -2.23 -14.29
C ALA A 46 -23.20 -2.42 -15.81
N VAL A 47 -23.86 -3.43 -16.37
CA VAL A 47 -23.93 -3.64 -17.83
C VAL A 47 -24.67 -2.47 -18.50
N GLN A 48 -25.79 -2.02 -17.93
CA GLN A 48 -26.52 -0.85 -18.44
C GLN A 48 -25.66 0.41 -18.45
N GLN A 49 -24.93 0.69 -17.37
CA GLN A 49 -24.06 1.87 -17.28
C GLN A 49 -22.90 1.82 -18.28
N LEU A 50 -22.24 0.66 -18.40
CA LEU A 50 -21.12 0.48 -19.34
C LEU A 50 -21.57 0.58 -20.80
N ALA A 51 -22.77 0.09 -21.11
CA ALA A 51 -23.32 0.13 -22.47
C ALA A 51 -24.06 1.44 -22.80
N ALA A 52 -24.38 2.28 -21.80
CA ALA A 52 -25.30 3.42 -21.93
C ALA A 52 -24.98 4.36 -23.11
N ALA A 53 -23.70 4.76 -23.23
CA ALA A 53 -23.27 5.67 -24.28
C ALA A 53 -23.47 5.06 -25.69
N GLU A 54 -23.07 3.81 -25.88
CA GLU A 54 -23.21 3.13 -27.18
C GLU A 54 -24.68 2.80 -27.51
N LEU A 55 -25.46 2.36 -26.51
CA LEU A 55 -26.89 2.11 -26.67
C LEU A 55 -27.68 3.37 -27.02
N SER A 56 -27.32 4.53 -26.44
CA SER A 56 -27.96 5.81 -26.75
C SER A 56 -27.85 6.20 -28.23
N ALA A 57 -26.79 5.73 -28.92
CA ALA A 57 -26.61 5.92 -30.35
C ALA A 57 -27.25 4.80 -31.20
N LEU A 58 -27.24 3.55 -30.71
CA LEU A 58 -27.76 2.39 -31.44
C LEU A 58 -29.28 2.34 -31.50
N VAL A 59 -29.97 2.63 -30.39
CA VAL A 59 -31.44 2.61 -30.32
C VAL A 59 -32.10 3.49 -31.40
N PRO A 60 -31.75 4.79 -31.54
CA PRO A 60 -32.35 5.62 -32.59
C PRO A 60 -31.95 5.18 -34.00
N ALA A 61 -30.75 4.60 -34.20
CA ALA A 61 -30.33 4.07 -35.50
C ALA A 61 -31.18 2.85 -35.92
N ILE A 62 -31.49 1.95 -34.98
CA ILE A 62 -32.36 0.79 -35.20
C ILE A 62 -33.78 1.26 -35.55
N GLN A 63 -34.31 2.26 -34.83
CA GLN A 63 -35.62 2.83 -35.12
C GLN A 63 -35.67 3.52 -36.49
N THR A 64 -34.61 4.22 -36.88
CA THR A 64 -34.50 4.88 -38.19
C THR A 64 -34.54 3.83 -39.31
N ALA A 65 -33.71 2.79 -39.23
CA ALA A 65 -33.68 1.71 -40.21
C ALA A 65 -35.02 0.93 -40.25
N ARG A 66 -35.69 0.76 -39.11
CA ARG A 66 -37.06 0.21 -39.05
C ARG A 66 -38.06 1.03 -39.86
N ASN A 67 -38.02 2.36 -39.74
CA ASN A 67 -38.93 3.24 -40.48
C ASN A 67 -38.65 3.24 -41.99
N GLU A 68 -37.38 3.18 -42.37
CA GLU A 68 -36.93 3.12 -43.78
C GLU A 68 -37.30 1.81 -44.49
N SER A 69 -37.64 0.74 -43.75
CA SER A 69 -38.05 -0.55 -44.31
C SER A 69 -39.28 -0.49 -45.23
N SER A 70 -40.07 0.58 -45.14
CA SER A 70 -41.21 0.87 -46.00
C SER A 70 -40.82 1.46 -47.36
N THR A 71 -39.66 2.13 -47.43
CA THR A 71 -39.19 2.88 -48.61
C THR A 71 -38.04 2.16 -49.32
N SER A 72 -37.11 1.56 -48.57
CA SER A 72 -35.97 0.80 -49.12
C SER A 72 -35.70 -0.46 -48.27
N PRO A 73 -36.43 -1.57 -48.52
CA PRO A 73 -36.41 -2.75 -47.64
C PRO A 73 -35.03 -3.42 -47.56
N ASP A 74 -34.37 -3.60 -48.71
CA ASP A 74 -33.08 -4.31 -48.77
C ASP A 74 -31.95 -3.51 -48.09
N ALA A 75 -31.93 -2.18 -48.28
CA ALA A 75 -30.94 -1.31 -47.63
C ALA A 75 -31.20 -1.22 -46.11
N ALA A 76 -32.47 -1.13 -45.70
CA ALA A 76 -32.85 -1.18 -44.29
C ALA A 76 -32.44 -2.50 -43.64
N LEU A 77 -32.66 -3.65 -44.31
CA LEU A 77 -32.27 -4.96 -43.79
C LEU A 77 -30.75 -5.06 -43.59
N ALA A 78 -29.96 -4.66 -44.59
CA ALA A 78 -28.49 -4.67 -44.49
C ALA A 78 -27.98 -3.79 -43.33
N THR A 79 -28.63 -2.64 -43.13
CA THR A 79 -28.32 -1.73 -42.02
C THR A 79 -28.69 -2.36 -40.68
N LEU A 80 -29.88 -2.94 -40.55
CA LEU A 80 -30.34 -3.59 -39.32
C LEU A 80 -29.47 -4.78 -38.93
N VAL A 81 -29.03 -5.61 -39.88
CA VAL A 81 -28.11 -6.72 -39.61
C VAL A 81 -26.80 -6.21 -39.03
N THR A 82 -26.26 -5.11 -39.59
CA THR A 82 -25.03 -4.49 -39.09
C THR A 82 -25.20 -3.94 -37.68
N LEU A 83 -26.33 -3.25 -37.44
CA LEU A 83 -26.66 -2.69 -36.12
C LEU A 83 -26.91 -3.78 -35.07
N ALA A 84 -27.54 -4.89 -35.44
CA ALA A 84 -27.79 -6.03 -34.55
C ALA A 84 -26.48 -6.69 -34.11
N THR A 85 -25.54 -6.90 -35.03
CA THR A 85 -24.20 -7.40 -34.67
C THR A 85 -23.48 -6.45 -33.72
N LYS A 86 -23.52 -5.14 -34.02
CA LYS A 86 -22.91 -4.12 -33.16
C LYS A 86 -23.56 -4.09 -31.77
N LEU A 87 -24.87 -4.22 -31.68
CA LEU A 87 -25.59 -4.33 -30.39
C LEU A 87 -25.08 -5.53 -29.58
N HIS A 88 -24.96 -6.69 -30.21
CA HIS A 88 -24.46 -7.89 -29.53
C HIS A 88 -23.03 -7.69 -29.01
N ASP A 89 -22.15 -7.10 -29.82
CA ASP A 89 -20.76 -6.80 -29.42
C ASP A 89 -20.69 -5.83 -28.24
N VAL A 90 -21.53 -4.79 -28.24
CA VAL A 90 -21.60 -3.81 -27.15
C VAL A 90 -22.00 -4.48 -25.85
N LEU A 91 -23.05 -5.30 -25.89
CA LEU A 91 -23.54 -6.01 -24.70
C LEU A 91 -22.51 -7.04 -24.21
N ALA A 92 -21.89 -7.80 -25.10
CA ALA A 92 -20.83 -8.74 -24.73
C ALA A 92 -19.64 -8.05 -24.06
N ARG A 93 -19.21 -6.88 -24.57
CA ARG A 93 -18.15 -6.07 -23.93
C ARG A 93 -18.58 -5.54 -22.57
N ALA A 94 -19.81 -5.03 -22.45
CA ALA A 94 -20.33 -4.49 -21.21
C ALA A 94 -20.48 -5.58 -20.13
N GLU A 95 -20.94 -6.78 -20.48
CA GLU A 95 -21.00 -7.94 -19.58
C GLU A 95 -19.60 -8.38 -19.13
N ALA A 96 -18.63 -8.45 -20.04
CA ALA A 96 -17.25 -8.76 -19.70
C ALA A 96 -16.65 -7.69 -18.77
N GLY A 97 -16.96 -6.41 -19.01
CA GLY A 97 -16.56 -5.30 -18.15
C GLY A 97 -17.17 -5.38 -16.75
N ALA A 98 -18.48 -5.66 -16.65
CA ALA A 98 -19.17 -5.80 -15.37
C ALA A 98 -18.61 -6.96 -14.53
N LYS A 99 -18.33 -8.11 -15.17
CA LYS A 99 -17.68 -9.25 -14.50
C LYS A 99 -16.29 -8.91 -13.96
N ARG A 100 -15.48 -8.20 -14.76
CA ARG A 100 -14.14 -7.74 -14.33
C ARG A 100 -14.24 -6.79 -13.16
N TRP A 101 -15.08 -5.76 -13.26
CA TRP A 101 -15.27 -4.80 -12.18
C TRP A 101 -15.74 -5.47 -10.88
N SER A 102 -16.65 -6.44 -10.97
CA SER A 102 -17.09 -7.22 -9.80
C SER A 102 -15.95 -8.04 -9.18
N SER A 103 -15.08 -8.64 -10.00
CA SER A 103 -13.89 -9.36 -9.53
C SER A 103 -12.91 -8.41 -8.85
N ASP A 104 -12.60 -7.29 -9.50
CA ASP A 104 -11.68 -6.26 -8.98
C ASP A 104 -12.20 -5.68 -7.66
N GLN A 105 -13.52 -5.49 -7.54
CA GLN A 105 -14.15 -5.05 -6.30
C GLN A 105 -14.02 -6.09 -5.19
N ALA A 106 -14.23 -7.38 -5.49
CA ALA A 106 -14.04 -8.45 -4.51
C ALA A 106 -12.59 -8.53 -4.02
N ASP A 107 -11.63 -8.37 -4.92
CA ASP A 107 -10.20 -8.35 -4.60
C ASP A 107 -9.81 -7.14 -3.75
N ALA A 108 -10.33 -5.95 -4.08
CA ALA A 108 -10.12 -4.74 -3.29
C ALA A 108 -10.70 -4.87 -1.88
N ILE A 109 -11.91 -5.43 -1.73
CA ILE A 109 -12.51 -5.71 -0.42
C ILE A 109 -11.66 -6.72 0.36
N ALA A 110 -11.18 -7.78 -0.29
CA ALA A 110 -10.33 -8.78 0.34
C ALA A 110 -9.00 -8.17 0.82
N GLN A 111 -8.38 -7.29 0.01
CA GLN A 111 -7.16 -6.58 0.39
C GLN A 111 -7.40 -5.64 1.58
N ALA A 112 -8.48 -4.85 1.56
CA ALA A 112 -8.82 -3.95 2.64
C ALA A 112 -9.09 -4.70 3.96
N ARG A 113 -9.77 -5.86 3.90
CA ARG A 113 -9.98 -6.73 5.06
C ARG A 113 -8.68 -7.32 5.61
N ARG A 114 -7.74 -7.71 4.74
CA ARG A 114 -6.40 -8.15 5.18
C ARG A 114 -5.67 -7.03 5.94
N ALA A 115 -5.69 -5.81 5.40
CA ALA A 115 -5.10 -4.65 6.06
C ALA A 115 -5.76 -4.39 7.43
N GLN A 116 -7.08 -4.53 7.53
CA GLN A 116 -7.82 -4.39 8.79
C GLN A 116 -7.42 -5.43 9.84
N THR A 117 -7.29 -6.70 9.46
CA THR A 117 -6.83 -7.76 10.37
C THR A 117 -5.42 -7.46 10.91
N ILE A 118 -4.51 -7.00 10.04
CA ILE A 118 -3.14 -6.66 10.44
C ILE A 118 -3.12 -5.43 11.37
N ALA A 119 -3.87 -4.39 11.02
CA ALA A 119 -3.97 -3.18 11.83
C ALA A 119 -4.56 -3.48 13.22
N ALA A 120 -5.58 -4.34 13.29
CA ALA A 120 -6.17 -4.76 14.56
C ALA A 120 -5.19 -5.53 15.45
N ALA A 121 -4.32 -6.36 14.86
CA ALA A 121 -3.32 -7.14 15.60
C ALA A 121 -2.12 -6.30 16.07
N THR A 122 -1.71 -5.30 15.29
CA THR A 122 -0.47 -4.55 15.53
C THR A 122 -0.70 -3.24 16.28
N ALA A 123 -1.80 -2.54 16.00
CA ALA A 123 -2.04 -1.20 16.52
C ALA A 123 -3.56 -0.88 16.56
N PRO A 124 -4.34 -1.52 17.44
CA PRO A 124 -5.81 -1.51 17.42
C PRO A 124 -6.47 -0.14 17.65
N SER A 125 -5.75 0.83 18.20
CA SER A 125 -6.23 2.21 18.43
C SER A 125 -5.43 3.25 17.64
N SER A 126 -4.87 2.88 16.49
CA SER A 126 -4.01 3.74 15.68
C SER A 126 -4.70 4.28 14.45
N ALA A 127 -4.08 5.29 13.81
CA ALA A 127 -4.47 5.76 12.49
C ALA A 127 -4.56 4.63 11.45
N ALA A 128 -3.76 3.57 11.59
CA ALA A 128 -3.83 2.40 10.70
C ALA A 128 -5.17 1.67 10.78
N ALA A 129 -5.76 1.57 11.98
CA ALA A 129 -7.07 0.93 12.17
C ALA A 129 -8.18 1.74 11.49
N ASP A 130 -8.14 3.08 11.59
CA ASP A 130 -9.10 3.96 10.94
C ASP A 130 -8.96 3.95 9.42
N LEU A 131 -7.73 3.99 8.90
CA LEU A 131 -7.44 3.89 7.46
C LEU A 131 -7.94 2.56 6.88
N SER A 132 -7.68 1.45 7.56
CA SER A 132 -8.12 0.13 7.10
C SER A 132 -9.65 -0.02 7.08
N ARG A 133 -10.36 0.59 8.04
CA ARG A 133 -11.82 0.60 8.06
C ARG A 133 -12.38 1.40 6.88
N ARG A 134 -11.85 2.61 6.66
CA ARG A 134 -12.22 3.45 5.52
C ARG A 134 -11.95 2.74 4.19
N ALA A 135 -10.82 2.03 4.07
CA ALA A 135 -10.52 1.26 2.88
C ALA A 135 -11.61 0.22 2.52
N VAL A 136 -12.17 -0.47 3.53
CA VAL A 136 -13.27 -1.42 3.33
C VAL A 136 -14.53 -0.70 2.86
N GLU A 137 -14.91 0.39 3.53
CA GLU A 137 -16.09 1.18 3.17
C GLU A 137 -16.00 1.71 1.74
N THR A 138 -14.84 2.27 1.36
CA THR A 138 -14.57 2.78 0.02
C THR A 138 -14.59 1.68 -1.05
N ALA A 139 -14.05 0.49 -0.75
CA ALA A 139 -14.11 -0.65 -1.67
C ALA A 139 -15.56 -1.11 -1.91
N MET A 140 -16.39 -1.13 -0.86
CA MET A 140 -17.81 -1.45 -0.96
C MET A 140 -18.59 -0.39 -1.76
N GLN A 141 -18.15 0.87 -1.72
CA GLN A 141 -18.71 1.96 -2.53
C GLN A 141 -18.24 1.92 -4.00
N GLY A 142 -17.26 1.09 -4.34
CA GLY A 142 -16.79 0.89 -5.72
C GLY A 142 -15.63 1.79 -6.15
N ASP A 143 -15.09 2.64 -5.26
CA ASP A 143 -13.88 3.42 -5.54
C ASP A 143 -12.64 2.58 -5.22
N LEU A 144 -12.30 1.72 -6.19
CA LEU A 144 -11.25 0.71 -6.03
C LEU A 144 -9.85 1.33 -5.91
N ALA A 145 -9.62 2.47 -6.58
CA ALA A 145 -8.33 3.15 -6.57
C ALA A 145 -8.05 3.78 -5.19
N GLU A 146 -9.05 4.48 -4.64
CA GLU A 146 -8.97 5.04 -3.30
C GLU A 146 -8.83 3.94 -2.24
N ALA A 147 -9.64 2.87 -2.35
CA ALA A 147 -9.58 1.74 -1.43
C ALA A 147 -8.20 1.06 -1.41
N SER A 148 -7.58 0.89 -2.58
CA SER A 148 -6.24 0.32 -2.69
C SER A 148 -5.20 1.22 -2.02
N ARG A 149 -5.27 2.55 -2.24
CA ARG A 149 -4.37 3.51 -1.60
C ARG A 149 -4.48 3.50 -0.08
N LEU A 150 -5.71 3.56 0.45
CA LEU A 150 -5.96 3.52 1.89
C LEU A 150 -5.49 2.20 2.51
N SER A 151 -5.67 1.08 1.81
CA SER A 151 -5.17 -0.23 2.27
C SER A 151 -3.64 -0.27 2.36
N ALA A 152 -2.94 0.34 1.40
CA ALA A 152 -1.49 0.44 1.39
C ALA A 152 -0.97 1.31 2.54
N GLU A 153 -1.54 2.51 2.73
CA GLU A 153 -1.19 3.40 3.85
C GLU A 153 -1.44 2.74 5.21
N ALA A 154 -2.57 2.03 5.37
CA ALA A 154 -2.87 1.29 6.59
C ALA A 154 -1.82 0.20 6.87
N PHE A 155 -1.38 -0.51 5.83
CA PHE A 155 -0.35 -1.54 5.95
C PHE A 155 1.00 -0.93 6.34
N GLU A 156 1.45 0.14 5.68
CA GLU A 156 2.70 0.84 6.01
C GLU A 156 2.70 1.39 7.43
N SER A 157 1.58 1.99 7.86
CA SER A 157 1.46 2.47 9.24
C SER A 157 1.50 1.31 10.24
N SER A 158 0.92 0.16 9.90
CA SER A 158 0.93 -1.03 10.77
C SER A 158 2.33 -1.63 10.89
N THR A 159 3.09 -1.71 9.79
CA THR A 159 4.46 -2.23 9.81
C THR A 159 5.41 -1.30 10.56
N ALA A 160 5.26 0.01 10.39
CA ALA A 160 6.02 1.00 11.17
C ALA A 160 5.73 0.89 12.67
N ALA A 161 4.46 0.76 13.05
CA ALA A 161 4.06 0.57 14.45
C ALA A 161 4.61 -0.74 15.03
N ALA A 162 4.55 -1.84 14.28
CA ALA A 162 5.11 -3.13 14.69
C ALA A 162 6.63 -3.07 14.90
N SER A 163 7.37 -2.41 13.99
CA SER A 163 8.82 -2.21 14.13
C SER A 163 9.16 -1.39 15.36
N ALA A 164 8.48 -0.27 15.58
CA ALA A 164 8.69 0.57 16.76
C ALA A 164 8.40 -0.18 18.07
N GLY A 165 7.39 -1.07 18.07
CA GLY A 165 7.08 -1.94 19.20
C GLY A 165 8.18 -2.96 19.48
N LEU A 166 8.80 -3.52 18.43
CA LEU A 166 9.96 -4.43 18.56
C LEU A 166 11.18 -3.69 19.11
N ASP A 167 11.49 -2.52 18.55
CA ASP A 167 12.62 -1.68 18.99
C ASP A 167 12.49 -1.31 20.48
N GLU A 168 11.28 -0.94 20.91
CA GLU A 168 11.00 -0.67 22.32
C GLU A 168 11.17 -1.92 23.21
N ALA A 169 10.77 -3.10 22.74
CA ALA A 169 10.97 -4.35 23.49
C ALA A 169 12.46 -4.67 23.66
N VAL A 170 13.25 -4.49 22.60
CA VAL A 170 14.72 -4.64 22.64
C VAL A 170 15.34 -3.63 23.61
N ARG A 171 14.93 -2.36 23.54
CA ARG A 171 15.41 -1.32 24.46
C ARG A 171 15.13 -1.68 25.91
N ARG A 172 13.94 -2.17 26.24
CA ARG A 172 13.58 -2.61 27.60
C ARG A 172 14.45 -3.75 28.09
N GLU A 173 14.73 -4.72 27.23
CA GLU A 173 15.61 -5.83 27.57
C GLU A 173 17.03 -5.32 27.87
N ILE A 174 17.62 -4.51 26.99
CA ILE A 174 18.95 -3.91 27.19
C ILE A 174 19.01 -3.13 28.50
N VAL A 175 18.03 -2.25 28.74
CA VAL A 175 17.92 -1.45 29.96
C VAL A 175 17.88 -2.35 31.20
N GLY A 176 17.11 -3.43 31.17
CA GLY A 176 17.07 -4.43 32.25
C GLY A 176 18.43 -5.06 32.52
N ARG A 177 19.14 -5.49 31.47
CA ARG A 177 20.48 -6.12 31.60
C ARG A 177 21.54 -5.15 32.11
N VAL A 178 21.49 -3.88 31.70
CA VAL A 178 22.41 -2.85 32.21
C VAL A 178 22.18 -2.61 33.70
N ILE A 179 20.93 -2.52 34.15
CA ILE A 179 20.60 -2.37 35.58
C ILE A 179 21.10 -3.57 36.39
N GLU A 180 20.87 -4.79 35.90
CA GLU A 180 21.35 -6.03 36.54
C GLU A 180 22.88 -6.03 36.67
N THR A 181 23.57 -5.65 35.59
CA THR A 181 25.04 -5.56 35.56
C THR A 181 25.56 -4.55 36.58
N LEU A 182 25.04 -3.32 36.56
CA LEU A 182 25.44 -2.27 37.50
C LEU A 182 25.22 -2.69 38.96
N LYS A 183 24.07 -3.30 39.27
CA LYS A 183 23.81 -3.82 40.63
C LYS A 183 24.79 -4.91 41.03
N SER A 184 25.11 -5.84 40.12
CA SER A 184 26.08 -6.92 40.39
C SER A 184 27.50 -6.41 40.66
N MET A 185 27.83 -5.25 40.12
CA MET A 185 29.11 -4.57 40.32
C MET A 185 29.10 -3.61 41.53
N GLY A 186 28.00 -3.57 42.30
CA GLY A 186 27.89 -2.79 43.53
C GLY A 186 27.47 -1.34 43.33
N PHE A 187 27.01 -0.94 42.13
CA PHE A 187 26.44 0.39 41.92
C PHE A 187 25.03 0.49 42.52
N VAL A 188 24.75 1.63 43.16
CA VAL A 188 23.39 2.05 43.51
C VAL A 188 22.78 2.74 42.28
N VAL A 189 21.79 2.10 41.67
CA VAL A 189 21.18 2.55 40.41
C VAL A 189 19.93 3.40 40.66
N VAL A 190 19.87 4.56 40.01
CA VAL A 190 18.69 5.45 39.99
C VAL A 190 17.66 4.91 38.99
N PRO A 191 16.33 5.03 39.26
CA PRO A 191 15.31 4.63 38.31
C PRO A 191 15.53 5.25 36.90
N PRO A 192 15.34 4.47 35.81
CA PRO A 192 15.55 4.97 34.45
C PRO A 192 14.64 6.15 34.14
N ARG A 193 15.14 7.11 33.37
CA ARG A 193 14.37 8.27 32.88
C ARG A 193 14.33 8.29 31.37
N LEU A 194 13.18 8.60 30.79
CA LEU A 194 13.03 8.80 29.35
C LEU A 194 13.09 10.29 29.04
N GLU A 195 14.14 10.74 28.37
CA GLU A 195 14.34 12.14 27.98
C GLU A 195 14.63 12.21 26.48
N ALA A 196 13.86 13.02 25.75
CA ALA A 196 14.01 13.21 24.29
C ALA A 196 14.09 11.89 23.47
N GLY A 197 13.37 10.84 23.89
CA GLY A 197 13.34 9.55 23.20
C GLY A 197 14.51 8.60 23.55
N VAL A 198 15.38 8.98 24.49
CA VAL A 198 16.50 8.18 24.97
C VAL A 198 16.28 7.81 26.43
N VAL A 199 16.55 6.55 26.79
CA VAL A 199 16.46 6.08 28.17
C VAL A 199 17.81 6.28 28.84
N THR A 200 17.84 7.18 29.83
CA THR A 200 19.01 7.46 30.66
C THR A 200 18.97 6.63 31.94
N LEU A 201 20.10 5.98 32.23
CA LEU A 201 20.39 5.19 33.42
C LEU A 201 21.60 5.79 34.13
N GLU A 202 21.54 5.94 35.46
CA GLU A 202 22.68 6.39 36.24
C GLU A 202 22.91 5.47 37.44
N GLY A 203 24.14 4.97 37.60
CA GLY A 203 24.61 4.23 38.77
C GLY A 203 25.70 5.00 39.50
N ARG A 204 25.72 4.92 40.84
CA ARG A 204 26.76 5.51 41.69
C ARG A 204 27.36 4.50 42.65
N LEU A 205 28.68 4.53 42.80
CA LEU A 205 29.39 3.77 43.83
C LEU A 205 29.54 4.61 45.10
N ALA A 206 29.73 3.96 46.24
CA ALA A 206 30.01 4.63 47.52
C ALA A 206 31.28 5.50 47.48
N SER A 207 32.20 5.23 46.55
CA SER A 207 33.39 6.03 46.30
C SER A 207 33.13 7.37 45.59
N GLY A 208 31.90 7.64 45.15
CA GLY A 208 31.55 8.83 44.37
C GLY A 208 31.68 8.66 42.85
N ARG A 209 32.24 7.53 42.37
CA ARG A 209 32.28 7.17 40.93
C ARG A 209 30.87 7.01 40.38
N ARG A 210 30.63 7.53 39.17
CA ARG A 210 29.33 7.48 38.49
C ARG A 210 29.45 6.82 37.12
N ALA A 211 28.43 6.07 36.74
CA ALA A 211 28.27 5.50 35.41
C ALA A 211 26.90 5.88 34.85
N ARG A 212 26.89 6.55 33.70
CA ARG A 212 25.67 6.92 32.97
C ARG A 212 25.60 6.13 31.67
N PHE A 213 24.41 5.60 31.37
CA PHE A 213 24.11 4.94 30.09
C PHE A 213 22.89 5.58 29.46
N ASP A 214 22.98 5.88 28.17
CA ASP A 214 21.92 6.48 27.37
C ASP A 214 21.57 5.49 26.25
N VAL A 215 20.39 4.87 26.32
CA VAL A 215 19.92 3.84 25.39
C VAL A 215 18.88 4.41 24.43
N SER A 216 19.21 4.42 23.14
CA SER A 216 18.34 4.90 22.05
C SER A 216 17.26 3.86 21.71
N LEU A 217 16.25 4.25 20.93
CA LEU A 217 15.12 3.36 20.57
C LEU A 217 15.59 2.10 19.82
N ASP A 218 16.58 2.25 18.92
CA ASP A 218 17.23 1.17 18.16
C ASP A 218 18.19 0.30 19.01
N GLY A 219 18.27 0.53 20.32
CA GLY A 219 19.18 -0.17 21.22
C GLY A 219 20.62 0.37 21.23
N ALA A 220 20.94 1.40 20.44
CA ALA A 220 22.26 2.02 20.47
C ALA A 220 22.52 2.65 21.85
N THR A 221 23.60 2.23 22.50
CA THR A 221 23.92 2.63 23.87
C THR A 221 25.15 3.53 23.89
N LYS A 222 25.02 4.71 24.50
CA LYS A 222 26.13 5.61 24.84
C LYS A 222 26.40 5.50 26.33
N PHE A 223 27.65 5.71 26.75
CA PHE A 223 28.02 5.65 28.16
C PHE A 223 28.95 6.81 28.54
N ASP A 224 28.92 7.18 29.81
CA ASP A 224 29.77 8.20 30.42
C ASP A 224 30.17 7.75 31.83
N LEU A 225 31.48 7.69 32.10
CA LEU A 225 32.06 7.26 33.37
C LEU A 225 32.75 8.46 34.03
N ASP A 226 32.27 8.87 35.20
CA ASP A 226 32.72 10.07 35.91
C ASP A 226 33.36 9.72 37.27
N GLY A 227 34.43 10.42 37.64
CA GLY A 227 35.21 10.18 38.87
C GLY A 227 36.25 9.06 38.76
N TYR A 228 36.73 8.74 37.55
CA TYR A 228 37.73 7.70 37.29
C TYR A 228 39.08 8.32 36.91
N GLU A 229 40.16 7.90 37.58
CA GLU A 229 41.52 8.41 37.32
C GLU A 229 42.39 7.39 36.56
N GLY A 230 43.20 7.88 35.62
CA GLY A 230 44.18 7.06 34.89
C GLY A 230 43.55 5.91 34.10
N ARG A 231 44.11 4.70 34.23
CA ARG A 231 43.61 3.49 33.52
C ARG A 231 42.36 2.87 34.13
N ALA A 232 41.96 3.27 35.34
CA ALA A 232 40.80 2.69 36.02
C ALA A 232 39.48 2.91 35.27
N CYS A 233 39.39 3.94 34.41
CA CYS A 233 38.25 4.15 33.52
C CYS A 233 38.13 3.05 32.45
N GLY A 234 39.24 2.74 31.78
CA GLY A 234 39.29 1.69 30.77
C GLY A 234 39.04 0.31 31.36
N ASP A 235 39.70 -0.01 32.49
CA ASP A 235 39.57 -1.33 33.13
C ASP A 235 38.13 -1.59 33.62
N GLU A 236 37.44 -0.57 34.12
CA GLU A 236 36.04 -0.72 34.55
C GLU A 236 35.09 -0.83 33.36
N LEU A 237 35.34 -0.04 32.31
CA LEU A 237 34.55 -0.13 31.07
C LEU A 237 34.67 -1.53 30.45
N GLU A 238 35.88 -2.08 30.39
CA GLU A 238 36.14 -3.44 29.87
C GLU A 238 35.44 -4.51 30.72
N LYS A 239 35.40 -4.34 32.05
CA LYS A 239 34.64 -5.24 32.94
C LYS A 239 33.15 -5.16 32.70
N ILE A 240 32.60 -3.96 32.55
CA ILE A 240 31.17 -3.77 32.25
C ILE A 240 30.85 -4.40 30.90
N GLU A 241 31.67 -4.14 29.88
CA GLU A 241 31.48 -4.69 28.53
C GLU A 241 31.56 -6.21 28.51
N THR A 242 32.57 -6.79 29.15
CA THR A 242 32.76 -8.23 29.25
C THR A 242 31.58 -8.87 29.98
N THR A 243 31.10 -8.25 31.05
CA THR A 243 29.94 -8.76 31.79
C THR A 243 28.66 -8.71 30.95
N LEU A 244 28.42 -7.61 30.24
CA LEU A 244 27.27 -7.47 29.34
C LEU A 244 27.32 -8.47 28.17
N ARG A 245 28.51 -8.69 27.62
CA ARG A 245 28.74 -9.63 26.52
C ARG A 245 28.61 -11.09 26.96
N ASP A 246 29.32 -11.48 28.02
CA ASP A 246 29.49 -12.88 28.39
C ASP A 246 28.29 -13.42 29.18
N LYS A 247 27.68 -12.61 30.05
CA LYS A 247 26.49 -13.04 30.82
C LYS A 247 25.19 -12.80 30.06
N PHE A 248 25.11 -11.74 29.27
CA PHE A 248 23.84 -11.28 28.72
C PHE A 248 23.80 -11.22 27.19
N GLY A 249 24.90 -11.55 26.50
CA GLY A 249 24.96 -11.56 25.03
C GLY A 249 24.89 -10.18 24.39
N VAL A 250 24.95 -9.09 25.18
CA VAL A 250 24.81 -7.71 24.69
C VAL A 250 26.16 -7.26 24.15
N ARG A 251 26.21 -6.93 22.85
CA ARG A 251 27.40 -6.37 22.21
C ARG A 251 27.32 -4.85 22.23
N MET A 252 28.26 -4.21 22.90
CA MET A 252 28.44 -2.76 22.77
C MET A 252 29.13 -2.44 21.44
N GLY A 253 28.76 -1.31 20.83
CA GLY A 253 29.47 -0.79 19.67
C GLY A 253 30.91 -0.37 20.02
N PRO A 254 31.77 -0.13 19.03
CA PRO A 254 33.13 0.31 19.27
C PRO A 254 33.15 1.57 20.14
N PRO A 255 33.96 1.61 21.22
CA PRO A 255 33.96 2.72 22.16
C PRO A 255 34.43 4.01 21.47
N GLN A 256 33.55 5.00 21.40
CA GLN A 256 33.90 6.35 20.95
C GLN A 256 34.49 7.11 22.14
N ILE A 257 35.77 6.89 22.41
CA ILE A 257 36.45 7.50 23.56
C ILE A 257 36.79 8.95 23.20
N VAL A 258 35.96 9.90 23.64
CA VAL A 258 36.32 11.32 23.63
C VAL A 258 37.18 11.57 24.87
N TRP A 259 38.50 11.46 24.72
CA TRP A 259 39.45 11.83 25.77
C TRP A 259 39.34 13.33 26.08
N LYS A 260 38.64 13.69 27.17
CA LYS A 260 38.87 14.97 27.85
C LYS A 260 40.03 14.76 28.82
N ASN A 261 41.25 15.01 28.36
CA ASN A 261 42.44 15.05 29.21
C ASN A 261 42.48 16.39 29.97
N PRO A 262 42.24 16.48 31.29
CA PRO A 262 42.23 17.76 31.99
C PRO A 262 43.58 18.16 32.57
N ASP A 263 44.58 17.27 32.67
CA ASP A 263 45.80 17.58 33.44
C ASP A 263 47.08 16.99 32.84
N ARG A 264 47.74 17.77 31.98
CA ARG A 264 49.20 18.01 32.00
C ARG A 264 49.66 18.87 30.81
N ILE A 265 49.43 20.17 30.92
CA ILE A 265 50.45 21.15 30.51
C ILE A 265 50.59 22.15 31.67
N SER A 266 51.09 21.67 32.81
CA SER A 266 51.68 22.58 33.78
C SER A 266 52.90 23.22 33.13
N ARG A 267 52.84 24.56 32.97
CA ARG A 267 53.98 25.40 32.58
C ARG A 267 55.19 25.01 33.45
N GLY A 268 56.29 24.59 32.84
CA GLY A 268 57.59 24.52 33.51
C GLY A 268 58.39 23.22 33.44
N ALA A 269 58.08 22.26 32.56
CA ALA A 269 58.95 21.09 32.37
C ALA A 269 60.17 21.41 31.47
N ARG A 270 61.11 22.22 31.97
CA ARG A 270 62.53 22.18 31.62
C ARG A 270 63.34 22.46 32.88
N ASP A 271 63.92 21.40 33.44
CA ASP A 271 65.38 21.26 33.55
C ASP A 271 65.71 19.92 34.22
N LEU A 272 66.33 19.02 33.45
CA LEU A 272 66.96 17.80 33.95
C LEU A 272 68.37 18.16 34.45
N PRO A 273 68.73 17.85 35.71
CA PRO A 273 70.05 18.19 36.23
C PRO A 273 71.09 17.15 35.80
N GLY A 274 72.10 17.61 35.05
CA GLY A 274 73.42 16.97 34.93
C GLY A 274 73.72 16.29 33.59
N GLY A 275 74.72 16.80 32.84
CA GLY A 275 75.26 16.03 31.71
C GLY A 275 76.17 16.68 30.67
N ARG A 276 77.06 17.62 31.04
CA ARG A 276 78.30 18.04 30.32
C ARG A 276 78.19 18.56 28.87
N LYS A 277 78.41 19.88 28.71
CA LYS A 277 79.07 20.44 27.51
C LYS A 277 80.59 20.48 27.76
N LYS A 278 81.38 19.75 26.97
CA LYS A 278 82.82 20.01 26.82
C LYS A 278 82.99 21.08 25.75
N GLY A 279 83.67 22.16 26.08
CA GLY A 279 84.27 23.08 25.12
C GLY A 279 85.80 22.95 25.21
N GLN A 280 86.41 22.53 24.11
CA GLN A 280 87.66 22.99 23.51
C GLN A 280 87.86 22.20 22.21
#